data_AF-A0A943MTS6-F1
#
_entry.id   AF-A0A943MTS6-F1
#
_cell.length_a   1.000
_cell.length_b   1.000
_cell.length_c   1.000
_cell.angle_alpha   90.00
_cell.angle_beta   90.00
_cell.angle_gamma   90.00
#
_symmetry.space_group_name_H-M   'P 1'
#
loop_
_entity.id
_entity.type
_entity.pdbx_description
1 polymer ?
#
loop_
_entity_poly.entity_id
_entity_poly.type
_entity_poly.pdbx_seq_one_letter_code
_entity_poly.pdbx_strand_id
1 'polypeptide(L)'
;MLIYLATLSENAEARYGGKLAPAGILYVPASRPNLSAARDVSKEKIQREEAKKLRMNGLLIDDPDILTAMEPDAAGTYIPVVLKNGVPARRDSVVSPREMNAILRRVRDLAASMAEELHRGHLAAVPLKGDTDACNWCPYFAVCCREQEDTARQMNKWDRDAVIAELTEREEEPDGPKLDPQPAGRH
;
A
#
# COMPACT_ATOMS: atom_id res chain seq x y z
N MET A 1 3.33 -2.82 3.99
CA MET A 1 3.12 -1.66 4.88
C MET A 1 1.67 -1.52 5.35
N LEU A 2 0.66 -1.62 4.48
CA LEU A 2 -0.75 -1.46 4.89
C LEU A 2 -1.19 -2.43 6.01
N ILE A 3 -0.67 -3.66 6.04
CA ILE A 3 -0.93 -4.60 7.14
C ILE A 3 -0.43 -4.07 8.50
N TYR A 4 0.67 -3.32 8.53
CA TYR A 4 1.17 -2.68 9.75
C TYR A 4 0.25 -1.54 10.18
N LEU A 5 -0.23 -0.74 9.23
CA LEU A 5 -1.18 0.33 9.53
C LEU A 5 -2.53 -0.22 10.02
N ALA A 6 -3.02 -1.31 9.42
CA ALA A 6 -4.23 -2.01 9.86
C ALA A 6 -4.09 -2.52 11.30
N THR A 7 -3.02 -3.28 11.58
CA THR A 7 -2.77 -3.82 12.93
C THR A 7 -2.62 -2.73 13.99
N LEU A 8 -1.92 -1.63 13.69
CA LEU A 8 -1.81 -0.49 14.61
C LEU A 8 -3.15 0.17 14.88
N SER A 9 -3.99 0.33 13.86
CA SER A 9 -5.30 1.00 13.98
C SER A 9 -6.30 0.14 14.77
N GLU A 10 -6.33 -1.18 14.53
CA GLU A 10 -7.23 -2.12 15.19
C GLU A 10 -6.87 -2.33 16.66
N ASN A 11 -5.58 -2.39 16.99
CA ASN A 11 -5.12 -2.65 18.36
C ASN A 11 -4.82 -1.37 19.14
N ALA A 12 -5.21 -0.22 18.59
CA ALA A 12 -4.88 1.09 19.13
C ALA A 12 -5.40 1.28 20.56
N GLU A 13 -6.64 0.88 20.82
CA GLU A 13 -7.28 1.09 22.12
C GLU A 13 -6.60 0.28 23.22
N ALA A 14 -6.32 -0.99 22.96
CA ALA A 14 -5.62 -1.86 23.90
C ALA A 14 -4.17 -1.41 24.15
N ARG A 15 -3.50 -0.83 23.14
CA ARG A 15 -2.08 -0.47 23.24
C ARG A 15 -1.82 0.95 23.72
N TYR A 16 -2.67 1.90 23.32
CA TYR A 16 -2.48 3.34 23.47
C TYR A 16 -3.62 4.03 24.24
N GLY A 17 -4.66 3.30 24.67
CA GLY A 17 -5.76 3.84 25.48
C GLY A 17 -6.72 4.75 24.71
N GLY A 18 -6.73 4.67 23.38
CA GLY A 18 -7.63 5.44 22.53
C GLY A 18 -7.69 4.93 21.11
N LYS A 19 -8.67 5.41 20.34
CA LYS A 19 -8.80 5.10 18.92
C LYS A 19 -7.77 5.90 18.12
N LEU A 20 -7.06 5.24 17.20
CA LEU A 20 -6.17 5.89 16.25
C LEU A 20 -6.81 5.89 14.86
N ALA A 21 -6.77 7.04 14.20
CA ALA A 21 -7.15 7.17 12.80
C ALA A 21 -5.90 6.98 11.92
N PRO A 22 -5.96 6.15 10.87
CA PRO A 22 -4.81 5.90 10.00
C PRO A 22 -4.51 7.13 9.13
N ALA A 23 -3.40 7.84 9.38
CA ALA A 23 -2.99 9.00 8.58
C ALA A 23 -2.39 8.62 7.22
N GLY A 24 -1.73 7.46 7.13
CA GLY A 24 -1.14 6.97 5.89
C GLY A 24 0.11 6.12 6.06
N ILE A 25 0.71 5.74 4.93
CA ILE A 25 1.99 5.03 4.84
C ILE A 25 2.96 5.83 3.97
N LEU A 26 4.22 5.89 4.38
CA LEU A 26 5.29 6.54 3.62
C LEU A 26 6.52 5.63 3.55
N TYR A 27 7.17 5.61 2.40
CA TYR A 27 8.46 4.97 2.21
C TYR A 27 9.54 6.03 2.04
N VAL A 28 10.58 5.91 2.85
CA VAL A 28 11.77 6.76 2.80
C VAL A 28 12.81 6.10 1.89
N PRO A 29 13.34 6.82 0.88
CA PRO A 29 14.48 6.32 0.10
C PRO A 29 15.68 6.06 1.02
N ALA A 30 16.14 4.80 1.06
CA ALA A 30 17.25 4.40 1.93
C ALA A 30 18.63 4.78 1.36
N SER A 31 18.74 4.91 0.04
CA SER A 31 20.01 5.22 -0.63
C SER A 31 20.15 6.70 -0.92
N ARG A 32 21.40 7.19 -0.88
CA ARG A 32 21.71 8.52 -1.39
C ARG A 32 21.55 8.52 -2.91
N PRO A 33 20.79 9.47 -3.47
CA PRO A 33 20.52 9.47 -4.89
C PRO A 33 21.77 9.86 -5.69
N ASN A 34 22.09 9.05 -6.71
CA ASN A 34 23.09 9.45 -7.70
C ASN A 34 22.48 10.48 -8.65
N LEU A 35 23.08 11.66 -8.72
CA LEU A 35 22.66 12.75 -9.61
C LEU A 35 23.55 12.78 -10.84
N SER A 36 22.94 12.62 -12.01
CA SER A 36 23.60 12.91 -13.29
C SER A 36 23.48 14.40 -13.54
N ALA A 37 24.56 15.15 -13.29
CA ALA A 37 24.61 16.60 -13.50
C ALA A 37 25.71 16.95 -14.53
N ALA A 38 25.42 17.91 -15.41
CA ALA A 38 26.44 18.51 -16.27
C ALA A 38 27.45 19.30 -15.42
N ARG A 39 28.66 19.54 -15.96
CA ARG A 39 29.76 20.18 -15.21
C ARG A 39 29.42 21.58 -14.68
N ASP A 40 28.52 22.31 -15.34
CA ASP A 40 28.20 23.71 -15.01
C ASP A 40 26.91 23.86 -14.17
N VAL A 41 26.42 22.80 -13.53
CA VAL A 41 25.22 22.89 -12.68
C VAL A 41 25.58 23.53 -11.34
N SER A 42 24.82 24.57 -10.95
CA SER A 42 25.02 25.25 -9.67
C SER A 42 24.74 24.33 -8.47
N LYS A 43 25.39 24.59 -7.34
CA LYS A 43 25.21 23.78 -6.11
C LYS A 43 23.76 23.75 -5.65
N GLU A 44 23.03 24.86 -5.80
CA GLU A 44 21.62 25.00 -5.42
C GLU A 44 20.73 24.09 -6.28
N LYS A 45 21.02 23.99 -7.59
CA LYS A 45 20.31 23.07 -8.48
C LYS A 45 20.57 21.61 -8.10
N ILE A 46 21.81 21.27 -7.76
CA ILE A 46 22.17 19.91 -7.30
C ILE A 46 21.39 19.55 -6.04
N GLN A 47 21.41 20.42 -5.03
CA GLN A 47 20.68 20.19 -3.76
C GLN A 47 19.18 20.03 -3.99
N ARG A 48 18.59 20.82 -4.89
CA ARG A 48 17.17 20.71 -5.22
C ARG A 48 16.82 19.39 -5.90
N GLU A 49 17.65 18.92 -6.82
CA GLU A 49 17.44 17.61 -7.47
C GLU A 49 17.68 16.45 -6.51
N GLU A 50 18.62 16.60 -5.56
CA GLU A 50 18.84 15.63 -4.48
C GLU A 50 17.61 15.51 -3.60
N ALA A 51 17.08 16.64 -3.11
CA ALA A 51 15.89 16.70 -2.27
C ALA A 51 14.68 16.08 -2.97
N LYS A 52 14.48 16.34 -4.26
CA LYS A 52 13.39 15.72 -5.04
C LYS A 52 13.48 14.20 -5.08
N LYS A 53 14.69 13.63 -5.17
CA LYS A 53 14.88 12.17 -5.18
C LYS A 53 14.77 11.54 -3.79
N LEU A 54 15.01 12.33 -2.74
CA LEU A 54 14.81 11.92 -1.36
C LEU A 54 13.35 12.06 -0.88
N ARG A 55 12.49 12.72 -1.66
CA ARG A 55 11.07 12.83 -1.38
C ARG A 55 10.44 11.44 -1.21
N MET A 56 9.69 11.27 -0.13
CA MET A 56 8.99 10.04 0.16
C MET A 56 7.89 9.78 -0.88
N ASN A 57 7.55 8.51 -1.03
CA ASN A 57 6.34 8.09 -1.74
C ASN A 57 5.42 7.35 -0.76
N GLY A 58 4.15 7.21 -1.10
CA GLY A 58 3.21 6.53 -0.23
C GLY A 58 1.76 6.94 -0.47
N LEU A 59 0.94 6.66 0.53
CA LEU A 59 -0.50 6.87 0.52
C LEU A 59 -0.92 7.57 1.80
N LEU A 60 -1.58 8.71 1.69
CA LEU A 60 -1.95 9.59 2.80
C LEU A 60 -3.46 9.84 2.83
N ILE A 61 -3.97 10.28 3.97
CA ILE A 61 -5.35 10.76 4.07
C ILE A 61 -5.47 12.14 3.40
N ASP A 62 -6.54 12.34 2.65
CA ASP A 62 -6.96 13.64 2.12
C ASP A 62 -7.58 14.51 3.23
N ASP A 63 -6.72 14.98 4.15
CA ASP A 63 -7.07 15.89 5.23
C ASP A 63 -6.00 16.99 5.32
N PRO A 64 -6.33 18.26 5.02
CA PRO A 64 -5.37 19.36 5.01
C PRO A 64 -4.66 19.58 6.35
N ASP A 65 -5.33 19.34 7.48
CA ASP A 65 -4.76 19.54 8.81
C ASP A 65 -3.72 18.45 9.10
N ILE A 66 -4.02 17.20 8.73
CA ILE A 66 -3.07 16.09 8.84
C ILE A 66 -1.88 16.31 7.91
N LEU A 67 -2.12 16.68 6.66
CA LEU A 67 -1.06 16.92 5.67
C LEU A 67 -0.12 18.06 6.12
N THR A 68 -0.67 19.14 6.68
CA THR A 68 0.09 20.27 7.20
C THR A 68 0.84 19.91 8.48
N ALA A 69 0.30 19.00 9.30
CA ALA A 69 1.01 18.44 10.46
C ALA A 69 2.19 17.54 10.06
N MET A 70 2.13 16.90 8.90
CA MET A 70 3.21 16.05 8.37
C MET A 70 4.31 16.86 7.68
N GLU A 71 3.96 17.90 6.94
CA GLU A 71 4.90 18.83 6.31
C GLU A 71 4.32 20.25 6.36
N PRO A 72 5.05 21.26 6.88
CA PRO A 72 4.61 22.64 6.86
C PRO A 72 4.21 23.09 5.45
N ASP A 73 3.02 23.70 5.33
CA ASP A 73 2.38 24.12 4.08
C ASP A 73 2.13 22.99 3.06
N ALA A 74 2.42 21.72 3.40
CA ALA A 74 2.45 20.58 2.51
C ALA A 74 3.01 20.95 1.13
N ALA A 75 4.24 21.47 1.10
CA ALA A 75 4.89 21.98 -0.10
C ALA A 75 5.38 20.87 -1.06
N GLY A 76 5.29 19.61 -0.65
CA GLY A 76 5.73 18.43 -1.41
C GLY A 76 7.24 18.27 -1.45
N THR A 77 7.93 18.73 -0.41
CA THR A 77 9.38 18.63 -0.22
C THR A 77 9.76 17.24 0.29
N TYR A 78 9.06 16.77 1.31
CA TYR A 78 9.30 15.49 1.98
C TYR A 78 8.19 14.47 1.71
N ILE A 79 6.92 14.90 1.72
CA ILE A 79 5.77 14.05 1.39
C ILE A 79 5.41 14.18 -0.10
N PRO A 80 4.72 13.19 -0.70
CA PRO A 80 4.37 13.22 -2.12
C PRO A 80 3.19 14.16 -2.46
N VAL A 81 2.69 14.94 -1.50
CA VAL A 81 1.48 15.76 -1.64
C VAL A 81 1.83 17.24 -1.63
N VAL A 82 1.22 18.00 -2.55
CA VAL A 82 1.29 19.46 -2.61
C VAL A 82 -0.10 20.02 -2.37
N LEU A 83 -0.29 20.84 -1.34
CA LEU A 83 -1.56 21.56 -1.15
C LEU A 83 -1.60 22.85 -1.99
N LYS A 84 -2.73 23.11 -2.62
CA LYS A 84 -3.06 24.37 -3.29
C LYS A 84 -4.42 24.85 -2.79
N ASN A 85 -4.45 26.00 -2.10
CA ASN A 85 -5.66 26.55 -1.49
C ASN A 85 -6.38 25.53 -0.57
N GLY A 86 -5.62 24.76 0.20
CA GLY A 86 -6.17 23.73 1.11
C GLY A 86 -6.64 22.44 0.44
N VAL A 87 -6.38 22.25 -0.86
CA VAL A 87 -6.74 21.02 -1.60
C VAL A 87 -5.49 20.37 -2.20
N PRO A 88 -5.32 19.04 -2.13
CA PRO A 88 -4.23 18.37 -2.83
C PRO A 88 -4.24 18.66 -4.32
N ALA A 89 -3.11 19.09 -4.85
CA ALA A 89 -2.94 19.40 -6.27
C ALA A 89 -3.08 18.16 -7.17
N ARG A 90 -2.92 16.96 -6.60
CA ARG A 90 -3.06 15.66 -7.25
C ARG A 90 -3.66 14.67 -6.26
N ARG A 91 -4.32 13.63 -6.80
CA ARG A 91 -4.98 12.56 -6.03
C ARG A 91 -4.21 11.23 -6.03
N ASP A 92 -3.03 11.19 -6.65
CA ASP A 92 -2.20 10.00 -6.82
C ASP A 92 -1.68 9.40 -5.50
N SER A 93 -1.51 10.23 -4.47
CA SER A 93 -1.00 9.79 -3.16
C SER A 93 -1.94 10.09 -2.00
N VAL A 94 -3.19 10.45 -2.26
CA VAL A 94 -4.20 10.71 -1.22
C VAL A 94 -5.45 9.86 -1.41
N VAL A 95 -6.06 9.49 -0.28
CA VAL A 95 -7.34 8.78 -0.21
C VAL A 95 -8.20 9.36 0.90
N SER A 96 -9.52 9.31 0.74
CA SER A 96 -10.44 9.71 1.80
C SER A 96 -10.36 8.73 2.99
N PRO A 97 -10.83 9.11 4.19
CA PRO A 97 -10.92 8.19 5.32
C PRO A 97 -11.74 6.93 5.03
N ARG A 98 -12.80 7.04 4.22
CA ARG A 98 -13.59 5.88 3.80
C ARG A 98 -12.78 4.94 2.92
N GLU A 99 -12.11 5.50 1.91
CA GLU A 99 -11.24 4.77 0.98
C GLU A 99 -10.08 4.06 1.73
N MET A 100 -9.44 4.75 2.68
CA MET A 100 -8.39 4.16 3.52
C MET A 100 -8.92 2.94 4.29
N ASN A 101 -10.09 3.06 4.90
CA ASN A 101 -10.70 1.94 5.62
C ASN A 101 -11.04 0.76 4.70
N ALA A 102 -11.51 1.02 3.47
CA ALA A 102 -11.76 0.00 2.45
C ALA A 102 -10.48 -0.77 2.12
N ILE A 103 -9.37 -0.04 1.91
CA ILE A 103 -8.05 -0.59 1.62
C ILE A 103 -7.56 -1.48 2.78
N LEU A 104 -7.64 -0.98 4.03
CA LEU A 104 -7.18 -1.73 5.21
C LEU A 104 -7.99 -3.03 5.41
N ARG A 105 -9.32 -2.98 5.23
CA ARG A 105 -10.17 -4.18 5.23
C ARG A 105 -9.76 -5.18 4.17
N ARG A 106 -9.58 -4.74 2.93
CA ARG A 106 -9.17 -5.63 1.83
C ARG A 106 -7.86 -6.34 2.12
N VAL A 107 -6.89 -5.65 2.73
CA VAL A 107 -5.61 -6.25 3.11
C VAL A 107 -5.81 -7.37 4.14
N ARG A 108 -6.68 -7.17 5.13
CA ARG A 108 -7.06 -8.20 6.11
C ARG A 108 -7.73 -9.39 5.43
N ASP A 109 -8.73 -9.14 4.58
CA ASP A 109 -9.49 -10.19 3.91
C ASP A 109 -8.60 -11.02 2.98
N LEU A 110 -7.68 -10.36 2.28
CA LEU A 110 -6.69 -11.03 1.44
C LEU A 110 -5.75 -11.90 2.27
N ALA A 111 -5.28 -11.42 3.42
CA ALA A 111 -4.44 -12.20 4.33
C ALA A 111 -5.20 -13.44 4.86
N ALA A 112 -6.47 -13.28 5.25
CA ALA A 112 -7.32 -14.37 5.69
C ALA A 112 -7.57 -15.39 4.56
N SER A 113 -7.90 -14.93 3.36
CA SER A 113 -8.12 -15.82 2.21
C SER A 113 -6.85 -16.59 1.84
N MET A 114 -5.69 -15.94 1.90
CA MET A 114 -4.41 -16.62 1.66
C MET A 114 -4.16 -17.73 2.70
N ALA A 115 -4.45 -17.48 3.98
CA ALA A 115 -4.30 -18.48 5.03
C ALA A 115 -5.27 -19.66 4.84
N GLU A 116 -6.50 -19.39 4.42
CA GLU A 116 -7.50 -20.43 4.15
C GLU A 116 -7.11 -21.29 2.94
N GLU A 117 -6.66 -20.69 1.85
CA GLU A 117 -6.19 -21.42 0.67
C GLU A 117 -4.99 -22.34 1.01
N LEU A 118 -4.06 -21.86 1.83
CA LEU A 118 -2.96 -22.68 2.35
C LEU A 118 -3.48 -23.85 3.20
N HIS A 119 -4.45 -23.60 4.09
CA HIS A 119 -5.03 -24.63 4.95
C HIS A 119 -5.73 -25.73 4.14
N ARG A 120 -6.37 -25.37 3.02
CA ARG A 120 -7.04 -26.29 2.09
C ARG A 120 -6.08 -27.04 1.16
N GLY A 121 -4.79 -26.71 1.16
CA GLY A 121 -3.79 -27.33 0.29
C GLY A 121 -3.81 -26.79 -1.14
N HIS A 122 -4.40 -25.62 -1.38
CA HIS A 122 -4.39 -24.96 -2.69
C HIS A 122 -3.02 -24.30 -2.96
N LEU A 123 -2.08 -25.08 -3.49
CA LEU A 123 -0.68 -24.69 -3.70
C LEU A 123 -0.27 -24.60 -5.18
N ALA A 124 -1.23 -24.43 -6.08
CA ALA A 124 -0.97 -24.40 -7.51
C ALA A 124 -0.02 -23.24 -7.89
N ALA A 125 1.00 -23.54 -8.71
CA ALA A 125 1.98 -22.58 -9.18
C ALA A 125 1.40 -21.68 -10.30
N VAL A 126 0.57 -20.69 -9.93
CA VAL A 126 -0.04 -19.73 -10.85
C VAL A 126 0.59 -18.33 -10.66
N PRO A 127 1.77 -18.07 -11.26
CA PRO A 127 2.49 -16.82 -11.09
C PRO A 127 1.77 -15.65 -11.75
N LEU A 128 2.12 -14.44 -11.31
CA LEU A 128 1.69 -13.20 -11.97
C LEU A 128 2.62 -12.91 -13.15
N LYS A 129 2.04 -12.65 -14.32
CA LYS A 129 2.72 -12.20 -15.56
C LYS A 129 2.18 -10.84 -15.98
N GLY A 130 3.01 -10.01 -16.61
CA GLY A 130 2.68 -8.67 -17.07
C GLY A 130 3.92 -7.80 -17.21
N ASP A 131 3.85 -6.52 -16.84
CA ASP A 131 5.02 -5.63 -16.84
C ASP A 131 6.15 -6.14 -15.90
N THR A 132 5.82 -7.00 -14.92
CA THR A 132 6.80 -7.75 -14.13
C THR A 132 6.40 -9.21 -14.07
N ASP A 133 7.28 -10.10 -14.53
CA ASP A 133 7.10 -11.55 -14.41
C ASP A 133 7.66 -12.03 -13.07
N ALA A 134 6.79 -12.62 -12.23
CA ALA A 134 7.17 -13.15 -10.92
C ALA A 134 8.19 -14.30 -11.02
N CYS A 135 8.20 -15.07 -12.11
CA CYS A 135 9.12 -16.19 -12.29
C CYS A 135 10.58 -15.76 -12.38
N ASN A 136 10.86 -14.54 -12.86
CA ASN A 136 12.24 -14.02 -13.01
C ASN A 136 12.98 -13.89 -11.68
N TRP A 137 12.26 -13.85 -10.56
CA TRP A 137 12.80 -13.67 -9.22
C TRP A 137 12.51 -14.86 -8.30
N CYS A 138 11.96 -15.96 -8.83
CA CYS A 138 11.55 -17.11 -8.04
C CYS A 138 12.74 -18.09 -7.82
N PRO A 139 13.19 -18.32 -6.57
CA PRO A 139 14.26 -19.28 -6.30
C PRO A 139 13.82 -20.74 -6.47
N TYR A 140 12.51 -20.98 -6.56
CA TYR A 140 11.91 -22.31 -6.69
C TYR A 140 11.56 -22.69 -8.14
N PHE A 141 11.98 -21.89 -9.12
CA PHE A 141 11.70 -22.15 -10.54
C PHE A 141 12.12 -23.57 -10.98
N ALA A 142 13.25 -24.07 -10.49
CA ALA A 142 13.76 -25.40 -10.86
C ALA A 142 12.91 -26.58 -10.33
N VAL A 143 12.02 -26.34 -9.36
CA VAL A 143 11.23 -27.40 -8.70
C VAL A 143 9.73 -27.18 -8.81
N CYS A 144 9.28 -26.06 -9.40
CA CYS A 144 7.84 -25.77 -9.52
C CYS A 144 7.16 -26.55 -10.64
N CYS A 145 7.92 -27.24 -11.49
CA CYS A 145 7.45 -28.08 -12.61
C CYS A 145 6.53 -27.35 -13.61
N ARG A 146 6.61 -26.02 -13.68
CA ARG A 146 5.78 -25.21 -14.58
C ARG A 146 6.42 -25.10 -15.96
N GLU A 147 5.62 -25.30 -17.00
CA GLU A 147 5.99 -25.10 -18.40
C GLU A 147 5.54 -23.73 -18.92
N GLN A 148 5.97 -23.33 -20.12
CA GLN A 148 5.63 -21.99 -20.64
C GLN A 148 4.13 -21.88 -20.94
N GLU A 149 3.51 -22.96 -21.42
CA GLU A 149 2.11 -23.08 -21.79
C GLU A 149 1.15 -23.07 -20.59
N ASP A 150 1.65 -23.29 -19.37
CA ASP A 150 0.81 -23.31 -18.18
C ASP A 150 0.07 -21.99 -17.95
N THR A 151 -1.02 -22.06 -17.19
CA THR A 151 -1.81 -20.88 -16.83
C THR A 151 -1.01 -19.90 -15.96
N ALA A 152 -1.26 -18.60 -16.14
CA ALA A 152 -0.69 -17.52 -15.36
C ALA A 152 -1.75 -16.46 -15.07
N ARG A 153 -1.64 -15.81 -13.92
CA ARG A 153 -2.46 -14.62 -13.60
C ARG A 153 -1.90 -13.45 -14.39
N GLN A 154 -2.76 -12.73 -15.10
CA GLN A 154 -2.35 -11.52 -15.80
C GLN A 154 -2.41 -10.31 -14.87
N MET A 155 -1.41 -9.46 -14.94
CA MET A 155 -1.39 -8.19 -14.23
C MET A 155 -2.28 -7.20 -14.96
N ASN A 156 -3.43 -6.92 -14.36
CA ASN A 156 -4.35 -5.91 -14.87
C ASN A 156 -3.77 -4.51 -14.61
N LYS A 157 -3.87 -3.63 -15.60
CA LYS A 157 -3.62 -2.19 -15.43
C LYS A 157 -4.90 -1.56 -14.92
N TRP A 158 -4.89 -1.08 -13.69
CA TRP A 158 -6.02 -0.42 -13.08
C TRP A 158 -5.81 1.08 -13.03
N ASP A 159 -6.87 1.81 -13.32
CA ASP A 159 -6.97 3.20 -12.92
C ASP A 159 -7.27 3.31 -11.42
N ARG A 160 -6.78 4.37 -10.77
CA ARG A 160 -7.00 4.61 -9.34
C ARG A 160 -8.49 4.54 -8.98
N ASP A 161 -9.32 5.25 -9.74
CA ASP A 161 -10.73 5.39 -9.38
C ASP A 161 -11.46 4.06 -9.56
N ALA A 162 -11.05 3.24 -10.53
CA ALA A 162 -11.55 1.88 -10.71
C ALA A 162 -11.16 0.94 -9.55
N VAL A 163 -9.91 1.02 -9.05
CA VAL A 163 -9.51 0.24 -7.87
C VAL A 163 -10.32 0.65 -6.66
N ILE A 164 -10.45 1.95 -6.43
CA ILE A 164 -11.19 2.47 -5.27
C ILE A 164 -12.67 2.08 -5.34
N ALA A 165 -13.28 2.13 -6.53
CA ALA A 165 -14.64 1.65 -6.74
C ALA A 165 -14.76 0.16 -6.38
N GLU A 166 -13.89 -0.71 -6.91
CA GLU A 166 -13.94 -2.16 -6.59
C GLU A 166 -13.77 -2.42 -5.08
N LEU A 167 -12.88 -1.69 -4.41
CA LEU A 167 -12.64 -1.85 -2.98
C LEU A 167 -13.83 -1.38 -2.13
N THR A 168 -14.59 -0.39 -2.60
CA THR A 168 -15.72 0.18 -1.88
C THR A 168 -17.05 -0.52 -2.20
N GLU A 169 -17.24 -1.03 -3.43
CA GLU A 169 -18.41 -1.84 -3.82
C GLU A 169 -18.46 -3.16 -3.05
N ARG A 170 -17.30 -3.79 -2.81
CA ARG A 170 -17.18 -4.97 -1.94
C ARG A 170 -17.57 -4.72 -0.48
N GLU A 171 -17.76 -3.46 -0.05
CA GLU A 171 -18.28 -3.14 1.30
C GLU A 171 -19.79 -3.37 1.42
N GLU A 172 -20.53 -3.42 0.30
CA GLU A 172 -21.99 -3.52 0.30
C GLU A 172 -22.48 -4.98 0.26
N GLU A 173 -21.59 -5.94 -0.02
CA GLU A 173 -21.88 -7.36 0.18
C GLU A 173 -21.72 -7.70 1.68
N PRO A 174 -22.77 -8.20 2.36
CA PRO A 174 -22.72 -8.46 3.79
C PRO A 174 -21.65 -9.51 4.08
N ASP A 175 -20.75 -9.14 5.00
CA ASP A 175 -19.65 -9.93 5.54
C ASP A 175 -20.09 -11.40 5.69
N GLY A 176 -19.38 -12.28 4.97
CA GLY A 176 -19.51 -13.73 5.10
C GLY A 176 -19.34 -14.17 6.56
N PRO A 177 -19.72 -15.43 6.88
CA PRO A 177 -20.08 -15.82 8.23
C PRO A 177 -19.00 -15.44 9.23
N LYS A 178 -19.41 -14.67 10.25
CA LYS A 178 -18.59 -14.35 11.42
C LYS A 178 -17.99 -15.65 11.93
N LEU A 179 -16.66 -15.73 11.95
CA LEU A 179 -15.96 -16.83 12.57
C LEU A 179 -16.33 -16.79 14.06
N ASP A 180 -17.20 -17.70 14.48
CA ASP A 180 -17.57 -17.82 15.88
C ASP A 180 -16.29 -18.04 16.70
N PRO A 181 -16.14 -17.37 17.86
CA PRO A 181 -15.01 -17.62 18.74
C PRO A 181 -15.04 -19.08 19.17
N GLN A 182 -14.02 -19.84 18.75
CA GLN A 182 -13.85 -21.23 19.20
C GLN A 182 -13.86 -21.26 20.73
N PRO A 183 -14.69 -22.14 21.35
CA PRO A 183 -14.71 -22.25 22.79
C PRO A 183 -13.35 -22.71 23.29
N ALA A 184 -12.77 -21.94 24.20
CA ALA A 184 -11.54 -22.29 24.90
C ALA A 184 -11.68 -23.71 25.47
N GLY A 185 -10.80 -24.61 25.01
CA GLY A 185 -10.85 -26.02 25.33
C GLY A 185 -10.93 -26.27 26.84
N ARG A 186 -11.85 -27.17 27.22
CA ARG A 186 -11.76 -27.90 28.48
C ARG A 186 -11.41 -29.36 28.16
N HIS A 187 -10.46 -29.85 28.96
CA HIS A 187 -9.94 -31.21 29.13
C HIS A 187 -8.71 -31.56 28.30
#